data_AF-A0A3M1DWY0-F1
#
_entry.id   AF-A0A3M1DWY0-F1
#
_cell.length_a   1.000
_cell.length_b   1.000
_cell.length_c   1.000
_cell.angle_alpha   90.00
_cell.angle_beta   90.00
_cell.angle_gamma   90.00
#
_symmetry.space_group_name_H-M   'P 1'
#
loop_
_entity.id
_entity.type
_entity.pdbx_description
1 polymer ?
#
loop_
_entity_poly.entity_id
_entity_poly.type
_entity_poly.pdbx_seq_one_letter_code
_entity_poly.pdbx_strand_id
1 'polypeptide(L)'
;MIRILTFSEPGFEQAFGRIVNRAEAMPEGVEQIVADIIADVRRRGDAALKELTLRFDRLDLDQVGLEVSPEEVDAACARVD
;
A
#
# COMPACT_ATOMS: atom_id res chain seq x y z
N MET A 1 -17.44 -13.76 22.40
CA MET A 1 -17.66 -15.13 21.87
C MET A 1 -17.58 -15.08 20.35
N ILE A 2 -16.85 -16.01 19.74
CA ILE A 2 -16.78 -16.15 18.28
C ILE A 2 -18.07 -16.83 17.80
N ARG A 3 -18.68 -16.30 16.74
CA ARG A 3 -19.86 -16.90 16.11
C ARG A 3 -19.43 -17.97 15.12
N ILE A 4 -19.91 -19.20 15.31
CA ILE A 4 -19.74 -20.32 14.37
C ILE A 4 -20.98 -20.36 13.47
N LEU A 5 -20.79 -20.39 12.14
CA LEU A 5 -21.88 -20.51 11.16
C LEU A 5 -21.95 -21.95 10.66
N THR A 6 -23.16 -22.51 10.56
CA THR A 6 -23.39 -23.85 9.99
C THR A 6 -24.14 -23.74 8.67
N PHE A 7 -23.65 -24.39 7.61
CA PHE A 7 -24.22 -24.28 6.24
C PHE A 7 -25.73 -24.57 6.17
N SER A 8 -26.22 -25.52 6.97
CA SER A 8 -27.62 -25.95 6.98
C SER A 8 -28.55 -25.06 7.81
N GLU A 9 -28.02 -24.03 8.50
CA GLU A 9 -28.85 -23.18 9.36
C GLU A 9 -29.72 -22.22 8.53
N PRO A 10 -31.00 -22.04 8.87
CA PRO A 10 -31.81 -21.00 8.27
C PRO A 10 -31.12 -19.63 8.44
N GLY A 11 -30.86 -18.94 7.33
CA GLY A 11 -30.17 -17.65 7.32
C GLY A 11 -28.65 -17.71 7.16
N PHE A 12 -28.06 -18.89 6.92
CA PHE A 12 -26.64 -19.05 6.58
C PHE A 12 -26.20 -18.08 5.48
N GLU A 13 -26.88 -18.08 4.33
CA GLU A 13 -26.54 -17.26 3.16
C GLU A 13 -26.44 -15.76 3.50
N GLN A 14 -27.36 -15.25 4.32
CA GLN A 14 -27.35 -13.85 4.74
C GLN A 14 -26.22 -13.55 5.72
N ALA A 15 -25.92 -14.47 6.65
CA ALA A 15 -24.85 -14.30 7.61
C ALA A 15 -23.46 -14.41 6.94
N PHE A 16 -23.30 -15.40 6.06
CA PHE A 16 -22.10 -15.60 5.26
C PHE A 16 -21.88 -14.45 4.28
N GLY A 17 -22.93 -14.01 3.58
CA GLY A 17 -22.90 -12.86 2.67
C GLY A 17 -22.36 -11.58 3.33
N ARG A 18 -22.70 -11.33 4.61
CA ARG A 18 -22.14 -10.19 5.35
C ARG A 18 -20.64 -10.29 5.63
N ILE A 19 -20.08 -11.50 5.68
CA ILE A 19 -18.65 -11.73 5.88
C ILE A 19 -17.91 -11.56 4.55
N VAL A 20 -18.38 -12.22 3.49
CA VAL A 20 -17.72 -12.13 2.17
C VAL A 20 -17.83 -10.74 1.55
N ASN A 21 -18.96 -10.04 1.76
CA ASN A 21 -19.16 -8.69 1.27
C ASN A 21 -18.72 -7.62 2.27
N ARG A 22 -17.95 -7.99 3.30
CA ARG A 22 -17.41 -7.04 4.28
C ARG A 22 -16.34 -6.12 3.69
N ALA A 23 -15.83 -6.43 2.49
CA ALA A 23 -14.81 -5.63 1.83
C ALA A 23 -15.16 -4.14 1.96
N GLU A 24 -14.24 -3.40 2.59
CA GLU A 24 -14.39 -1.96 2.73
C GLU A 24 -14.46 -1.36 1.33
N ALA A 25 -15.46 -0.52 1.09
CA ALA A 25 -15.51 0.25 -0.14
C ALA A 25 -14.19 1.01 -0.29
N MET A 26 -13.57 0.91 -1.46
CA MET A 26 -12.38 1.71 -1.75
C MET A 26 -12.69 3.18 -1.45
N PRO A 27 -11.84 3.87 -0.68
CA PRO A 27 -12.06 5.27 -0.37
C PRO A 27 -12.23 6.05 -1.68
N GLU A 28 -13.26 6.89 -1.73
CA GLU A 28 -13.58 7.67 -2.93
C GLU A 28 -12.38 8.52 -3.34
N GLY A 29 -12.06 8.52 -4.63
CA GLY A 29 -10.97 9.31 -5.19
C GLY A 29 -9.59 8.67 -5.17
N VAL A 30 -9.39 7.49 -4.54
CA VAL A 30 -8.08 6.80 -4.57
C VAL A 30 -7.64 6.48 -6.00
N GLU A 31 -8.57 6.01 -6.85
CA GLU A 31 -8.28 5.72 -8.25
C GLU A 31 -7.77 6.95 -9.00
N GLN A 32 -8.42 8.10 -8.82
CA GLN A 32 -8.01 9.35 -9.46
C GLN A 32 -6.65 9.82 -8.96
N ILE A 33 -6.41 9.75 -7.64
CA ILE A 33 -5.11 10.12 -7.05
C ILE A 33 -3.97 9.27 -7.62
N VAL A 34 -4.18 7.95 -7.74
CA VAL A 34 -3.17 7.05 -8.30
C VAL A 34 -2.96 7.33 -9.80
N ALA A 35 -4.02 7.60 -10.56
CA ALA A 35 -3.93 7.97 -11.96
C ALA A 35 -3.10 9.26 -12.15
N ASP A 36 -3.32 10.26 -11.30
CA ASP A 36 -2.59 11.53 -11.32
C ASP A 36 -1.11 11.33 -10.97
N ILE A 37 -0.80 10.53 -9.94
CA ILE A 37 0.58 10.17 -9.57
C ILE A 37 1.31 9.53 -10.76
N ILE A 38 0.70 8.52 -11.39
CA ILE A 38 1.30 7.82 -12.54
C ILE A 38 1.53 8.80 -13.70
N ALA A 39 0.52 9.61 -14.04
CA ALA A 39 0.63 10.59 -15.12
C ALA A 39 1.76 11.59 -14.88
N ASP A 40 1.90 12.04 -13.64
CA ASP A 40 2.90 13.03 -13.28
C ASP A 40 4.32 12.47 -13.26
N VAL A 41 4.52 11.26 -12.72
CA VAL A 41 5.80 10.56 -12.79
C VAL A 41 6.19 10.27 -14.24
N ARG A 42 5.24 9.86 -15.10
CA ARG A 42 5.52 9.66 -16.54
C ARG A 42 5.96 10.94 -17.25
N ARG A 43 5.45 12.10 -16.82
CA ARG A 43 5.73 13.40 -17.44
C ARG A 43 7.02 14.05 -16.91
N ARG A 44 7.25 14.01 -15.60
CA ARG A 44 8.33 14.73 -14.91
C ARG A 44 9.47 13.83 -14.43
N GLY A 45 9.31 12.51 -14.49
CA GLY A 45 10.30 11.55 -14.03
C GLY A 45 10.67 11.75 -12.56
N ASP A 46 11.98 11.71 -12.27
CA ASP A 46 12.55 11.78 -10.93
C ASP A 46 12.12 13.03 -10.14
N ALA A 47 11.85 14.15 -10.81
CA ALA A 47 11.39 15.35 -10.12
C ALA A 47 10.05 15.12 -9.41
N ALA A 48 9.09 14.44 -10.06
CA ALA A 48 7.84 14.05 -9.42
C ALA A 48 8.07 12.98 -8.35
N LEU A 49 8.94 12.00 -8.63
CA LEU A 49 9.24 10.93 -7.69
C LEU A 49 9.79 11.47 -6.36
N LYS A 50 10.75 12.38 -6.41
CA LYS A 50 11.36 13.03 -5.23
C LYS A 50 10.34 13.82 -4.43
N GLU A 51 9.50 14.61 -5.10
CA GLU A 51 8.44 15.39 -4.46
C GLU A 51 7.41 14.50 -3.76
N LEU A 52 6.98 13.43 -4.42
CA LEU A 52 6.00 12.48 -3.86
C LEU A 52 6.60 11.67 -2.70
N THR A 53 7.87 11.27 -2.80
CA THR A 53 8.58 10.57 -1.71
C THR A 53 8.71 11.47 -0.48
N LEU A 54 9.07 12.75 -0.66
CA LEU A 54 9.14 13.71 0.44
C LEU A 54 7.75 13.91 1.09
N ARG A 55 6.68 13.89 0.29
CA ARG A 55 5.31 14.08 0.77
C ARG A 55 4.80 12.88 1.56
N PHE A 56 4.90 11.68 1.01
CA PHE A 56 4.25 10.49 1.54
C PHE A 56 5.12 9.73 2.53
N ASP A 57 6.43 9.67 2.27
CA ASP A 57 7.38 8.87 3.07
C ASP A 57 8.19 9.74 4.03
N ARG A 58 8.13 11.07 3.86
CA ARG A 58 8.89 12.06 4.65
C ARG A 58 10.40 11.90 4.50
N LEU A 59 10.85 11.42 3.34
CA LEU A 59 12.24 11.19 3.01
C LEU A 59 12.72 12.14 1.90
N ASP A 60 13.85 12.80 2.12
CA ASP A 60 14.48 13.69 1.13
C ASP A 60 15.53 12.94 0.30
N LEU A 61 15.12 12.50 -0.89
CA LEU A 61 15.97 11.75 -1.81
C LEU A 61 17.12 12.57 -2.43
N ASP A 62 17.09 13.90 -2.34
CA ASP A 62 18.25 14.72 -2.73
C ASP A 62 19.38 14.61 -1.70
N GLN A 63 19.08 14.21 -0.46
CA GLN A 63 20.08 14.00 0.60
C GLN A 63 20.55 12.55 0.67
N VAL A 64 19.62 11.58 0.53
CA VAL A 64 19.95 10.16 0.75
C VAL A 64 20.21 9.37 -0.53
N GLY A 65 19.84 9.90 -1.69
CA GLY A 65 19.91 9.17 -2.95
C GLY A 65 18.70 8.26 -3.18
N LEU A 66 18.51 7.84 -4.44
CA LEU A 66 17.36 7.02 -4.85
C LEU A 66 17.59 5.52 -4.65
N GLU A 67 18.83 5.06 -4.87
CA GLU A 67 19.21 3.66 -4.81
C GLU A 67 19.89 3.36 -3.48
N VAL A 68 19.48 2.26 -2.83
CA VAL A 68 20.19 1.71 -1.68
C VAL A 68 21.46 1.05 -2.19
N SER A 69 22.61 1.44 -1.65
CA SER A 69 23.90 0.96 -2.16
C SER A 69 24.14 -0.52 -1.77
N PRO A 70 24.95 -1.27 -2.55
CA PRO A 70 25.35 -2.62 -2.17
C PRO A 70 25.99 -2.69 -0.78
N GLU A 71 26.76 -1.66 -0.40
CA GLU A 71 27.41 -1.57 0.91
C GLU A 71 26.39 -1.39 2.05
N GLU A 72 25.34 -0.61 1.84
CA GLU A 72 24.24 -0.45 2.80
C GLU A 72 23.51 -1.78 3.02
N VAL A 73 23.31 -2.57 1.95
CA VAL A 73 22.72 -3.90 2.02
C VAL A 73 23.62 -4.86 2.81
N ASP A 74 24.91 -4.94 2.47
CA ASP A 74 25.87 -5.81 3.18
C ASP A 74 25.95 -5.47 4.68
N ALA A 75 25.98 -4.17 5.01
CA ALA A 75 25.98 -3.71 6.39
C ALA A 75 24.69 -4.07 7.15
N ALA A 76 23.53 -4.05 6.48
CA ALA A 76 22.26 -4.48 7.06
C ALA A 76 22.22 -6.00 7.27
N CYS A 77 22.68 -6.78 6.30
CA CYS A 77 22.74 -8.24 6.38
C CYS A 77 23.61 -8.74 7.53
N ALA A 78 24.75 -8.09 7.79
CA ALA A 78 25.65 -8.45 8.88
C ALA A 78 25.06 -8.26 10.29
N ARG A 79 23.90 -7.59 10.42
CA ARG A 79 23.21 -7.29 11.68
C ARG A 79 22.07 -8.26 12.02
N VAL A 80 21.83 -9.26 11.16
CA VAL A 80 20.77 -10.26 11.36
C VAL A 80 21.37 -11.48 12.06
N ASP A 81 20.75 -11.91 13.16
CA ASP A 81 21.12 -13.09 13.96
C ASP A 81 20.75 -14.43 13.30
#